data_AF-A0A9D0Z6V5-F1
#
_entry.id   AF-A0A9D0Z6V5-F1
#
_cell.length_a   1.000
_cell.length_b   1.000
_cell.length_c   1.000
_cell.angle_alpha   90.00
_cell.angle_beta   90.00
_cell.angle_gamma   90.00
#
_symmetry.space_group_name_H-M   'P 1'
#
loop_
_entity.id
_entity.type
_entity.pdbx_description
1 polymer ?
#
loop_
_entity_poly.entity_id
_entity_poly.type
_entity_poly.pdbx_seq_one_letter_code
_entity_poly.pdbx_strand_id
1 'polypeptide(L)'
;MAVPGARAAVAGFAYHWYTGDHFEALSLTSRLYPEKALWFTEGCVEFSRFGGASGPDKARMYAHDILGNLRHGGSAQLDWNLLLDDQGGPNHVGNYCEAPLMLQGDGFLRNPSYYAIGHFSRYLRPGAVRLESSVYDGRIEQVVFRNPDGSRAAVLLNRAPEALPLWVTEDGETGWSLTLSPGSLTTLTWP
;
A
#
# COMPACT_ATOMS: atom_id res chain seq x y z
N MET A 1 -0.71 14.82 22.07
CA MET A 1 0.58 14.97 22.79
C MET A 1 0.45 16.00 23.92
N ALA A 2 -0.24 15.65 25.01
CA ALA A 2 -0.50 16.56 26.12
C ALA A 2 0.54 16.49 27.25
N VAL A 3 1.36 15.44 27.27
CA VAL A 3 2.44 15.26 28.26
C VAL A 3 3.62 16.17 27.88
N PRO A 4 4.11 17.03 28.79
CA PRO A 4 5.29 17.87 28.55
C PRO A 4 6.49 17.05 28.08
N GLY A 5 7.24 17.57 27.09
CA GLY A 5 8.41 16.90 26.52
C GLY A 5 8.11 15.77 25.52
N ALA A 6 6.93 15.13 25.58
CA ALA A 6 6.59 14.01 24.70
C ALA A 6 6.63 14.39 23.21
N ARG A 7 6.20 15.62 22.86
CA ARG A 7 6.24 16.09 21.47
C ARG A 7 7.66 16.21 20.92
N ALA A 8 8.65 16.51 21.74
CA ALA A 8 10.04 16.53 21.30
C ALA A 8 10.64 15.12 21.21
N ALA A 9 10.27 14.24 22.14
CA ALA A 9 10.82 12.88 22.24
C ALA A 9 10.25 11.90 21.19
N VAL A 10 9.02 12.09 20.72
CA VAL A 10 8.35 11.17 19.78
C VAL A 10 8.62 11.61 18.33
N ALA A 11 9.21 10.73 17.52
CA ALA A 11 9.48 11.01 16.10
C ALA A 11 8.25 10.83 15.19
N GLY A 12 7.33 9.94 15.58
CA GLY A 12 6.20 9.54 14.75
C GLY A 12 5.24 8.62 15.47
N PHE A 13 4.23 8.16 14.74
CA PHE A 13 3.22 7.22 15.21
C PHE A 13 3.26 5.95 14.37
N ALA A 14 3.38 4.80 15.03
CA ALA A 14 3.25 3.49 14.41
C ALA A 14 1.79 3.04 14.42
N TYR A 15 1.33 2.38 13.36
CA TYR A 15 -0.02 1.83 13.25
C TYR A 15 -0.04 0.54 12.43
N HIS A 16 -1.06 -0.28 12.67
CA HIS A 16 -1.21 -1.62 12.07
C HIS A 16 -2.55 -1.72 11.32
N TRP A 17 -2.71 -2.75 10.47
CA TRP A 17 -3.96 -3.04 9.75
C TRP A 17 -4.52 -4.43 10.07
N TYR A 18 -5.51 -4.44 10.97
CA TYR A 18 -6.23 -5.66 11.36
C TYR A 18 -7.73 -5.43 11.60
N THR A 19 -8.24 -4.20 11.46
CA THR A 19 -9.65 -3.87 11.73
C THR A 19 -10.33 -3.12 10.58
N GLY A 20 -9.68 -3.05 9.41
CA GLY A 20 -10.20 -2.37 8.22
C GLY A 20 -9.59 -0.99 8.02
N ASP A 21 -10.26 -0.21 7.18
CA ASP A 21 -9.77 1.08 6.72
C ASP A 21 -10.03 2.17 7.78
N HIS A 22 -8.97 2.83 8.22
CA HIS A 22 -9.01 3.95 9.17
C HIS A 22 -8.32 5.19 8.62
N PHE A 23 -8.51 5.43 7.32
CA PHE A 23 -7.84 6.48 6.56
C PHE A 23 -8.17 7.90 7.07
N GLU A 24 -9.37 8.12 7.60
CA GLU A 24 -9.77 9.39 8.20
C GLU A 24 -9.00 9.66 9.50
N ALA A 25 -8.68 8.62 10.28
CA ALA A 25 -7.89 8.73 11.49
C ALA A 25 -6.42 9.08 11.17
N LEU A 26 -5.86 8.48 10.11
CA LEU A 26 -4.54 8.85 9.59
C LEU A 26 -4.52 10.31 9.13
N SER A 27 -5.53 10.71 8.36
CA SER A 27 -5.68 12.09 7.88
C SER A 27 -5.77 13.09 9.02
N LEU A 28 -6.58 12.79 10.03
CA LEU A 28 -6.72 13.64 11.21
C LEU A 28 -5.39 13.73 11.97
N THR A 29 -4.70 12.61 12.17
CA THR A 29 -3.42 12.57 12.88
C THR A 29 -2.35 13.37 12.13
N SER A 30 -2.24 13.18 10.82
CA SER A 30 -1.31 13.93 9.96
C SER A 30 -1.57 15.43 10.00
N ARG A 31 -2.84 15.87 10.01
CA ARG A 31 -3.20 17.30 10.16
C ARG A 31 -2.87 17.86 11.55
N LEU A 32 -3.10 17.08 12.61
CA LEU A 32 -2.83 17.53 13.99
C LEU A 32 -1.33 17.57 14.32
N TYR A 33 -0.56 16.69 13.69
CA TYR A 33 0.87 16.51 13.95
C TYR A 33 1.68 16.42 12.64
N PRO A 34 1.71 17.48 11.82
CA PRO A 34 2.34 17.44 10.50
C PRO A 34 3.85 17.22 10.55
N GLU A 35 4.49 17.46 11.70
CA GLU A 35 5.92 17.21 11.90
C GLU A 35 6.25 15.76 12.30
N LYS A 36 5.23 14.90 12.47
CA LYS A 36 5.38 13.52 12.93
C LYS A 36 5.12 12.55 11.78
N ALA A 37 6.04 11.62 11.60
CA ALA A 37 5.86 10.56 10.61
C ALA A 37 4.72 9.62 11.04
N LEU A 38 3.96 9.11 10.07
CA LEU A 38 3.04 7.99 10.27
C LEU A 38 3.65 6.76 9.60
N TRP A 39 3.95 5.71 10.37
CA TRP A 39 4.54 4.49 9.85
C TRP A 39 3.59 3.32 10.04
N PHE A 40 3.19 2.71 8.93
CA PHE A 40 2.58 1.40 8.99
C PHE A 40 3.68 0.41 9.31
N THR A 41 3.61 -0.20 10.49
CA THR A 41 4.67 -1.07 10.99
C THR A 41 4.36 -2.55 10.88
N GLU A 42 3.10 -2.90 10.64
CA GLU A 42 2.67 -4.30 10.57
C GLU A 42 1.27 -4.45 9.98
N GLY A 43 1.08 -5.45 9.14
CA GLY A 43 -0.22 -6.01 8.80
C GLY A 43 -0.06 -7.26 7.95
N CYS A 44 -1.09 -8.09 7.92
CA CYS A 44 -1.13 -9.26 7.06
C CYS A 44 -2.57 -9.62 6.71
N VAL A 45 -2.72 -10.51 5.73
CA VAL A 45 -4.01 -11.17 5.49
C VAL A 45 -4.09 -12.43 6.36
N GLU A 46 -4.82 -12.32 7.47
CA GLU A 46 -5.07 -13.43 8.39
C GLU A 46 -5.95 -14.52 7.76
N PHE A 47 -5.57 -15.79 7.92
CA PHE A 47 -6.38 -16.91 7.41
C PHE A 47 -7.72 -17.05 8.11
N SER A 48 -7.79 -16.75 9.41
CA SER A 48 -9.02 -16.82 10.21
C SER A 48 -10.12 -15.89 9.68
N ARG A 49 -9.72 -14.72 9.15
CA ARG A 49 -10.65 -13.69 8.67
C ARG A 49 -10.83 -13.71 7.15
N PHE A 50 -9.79 -14.07 6.41
CA PHE A 50 -9.73 -13.93 4.96
C PHE A 50 -9.30 -15.22 4.23
N GLY A 51 -9.38 -16.38 4.88
CA GLY A 51 -9.02 -17.68 4.29
C GLY A 51 -9.80 -18.03 3.02
N GLY A 52 -11.01 -17.48 2.86
CA GLY A 52 -11.82 -17.67 1.65
C GLY A 52 -11.47 -16.72 0.48
N ALA A 53 -10.62 -15.72 0.69
CA ALA A 53 -10.25 -14.76 -0.35
C ALA A 53 -9.26 -15.38 -1.33
N SER A 54 -9.44 -15.14 -2.63
CA SER A 54 -8.48 -15.60 -3.63
C SER A 54 -7.17 -14.81 -3.55
N GLY A 55 -6.07 -15.35 -4.05
CA GLY A 55 -4.78 -14.62 -4.10
C GLY A 55 -4.91 -13.22 -4.74
N PRO A 56 -5.58 -13.05 -5.90
CA PRO A 56 -5.85 -11.73 -6.46
C PRO A 56 -6.68 -10.79 -5.56
N ASP A 57 -7.64 -11.32 -4.79
CA ASP A 57 -8.38 -10.50 -3.81
C ASP A 57 -7.44 -9.98 -2.73
N LYS A 58 -6.60 -10.85 -2.18
CA LYS A 58 -5.59 -10.49 -1.17
C LYS A 58 -4.62 -9.43 -1.70
N ALA A 59 -4.14 -9.58 -2.93
CA ALA A 59 -3.30 -8.57 -3.58
C ALA A 59 -4.00 -7.20 -3.69
N ARG A 60 -5.29 -7.18 -4.03
CA ARG A 60 -6.09 -5.94 -4.07
C ARG A 60 -6.29 -5.35 -2.68
N MET A 61 -6.44 -6.17 -1.65
CA MET A 61 -6.52 -5.70 -0.26
C MET A 61 -5.22 -5.01 0.16
N TYR A 62 -4.06 -5.63 -0.10
CA TYR A 62 -2.75 -5.01 0.11
C TYR A 62 -2.60 -3.70 -0.66
N ALA A 63 -2.96 -3.71 -1.94
CA ALA A 63 -2.85 -2.51 -2.78
C ALA A 63 -3.72 -1.36 -2.26
N HIS A 64 -4.96 -1.66 -1.88
CA HIS A 64 -5.91 -0.70 -1.31
C HIS A 64 -5.39 -0.09 -0.01
N ASP A 65 -4.92 -0.93 0.91
CA ASP A 65 -4.38 -0.48 2.19
C ASP A 65 -3.14 0.41 1.99
N ILE A 66 -2.16 -0.04 1.20
CA ILE A 66 -0.95 0.75 0.92
C ILE A 66 -1.30 2.09 0.24
N LEU A 67 -2.17 2.08 -0.77
CA LEU A 67 -2.64 3.30 -1.45
C LEU A 67 -3.28 4.27 -0.47
N GLY A 68 -4.24 3.78 0.32
CA GLY A 68 -4.95 4.58 1.30
C GLY A 68 -4.01 5.12 2.37
N ASN A 69 -3.12 4.31 2.93
CA ASN A 69 -2.13 4.73 3.92
C ASN A 69 -1.26 5.87 3.38
N LEU A 70 -0.66 5.68 2.20
CA LEU A 70 0.20 6.69 1.57
C LEU A 70 -0.56 7.98 1.23
N ARG A 71 -1.83 7.87 0.79
CA ARG A 71 -2.66 9.04 0.46
C ARG A 71 -3.05 9.86 1.68
N HIS A 72 -3.14 9.23 2.86
CA HIS A 72 -3.63 9.85 4.09
C HIS A 72 -2.51 10.16 5.11
N GLY A 73 -1.27 10.28 4.66
CA GLY A 73 -0.13 10.77 5.46
C GLY A 73 0.86 9.69 5.91
N GLY A 74 0.59 8.42 5.57
CA GLY A 74 1.54 7.32 5.75
C GLY A 74 2.85 7.56 5.00
N SER A 75 3.96 7.28 5.65
CA SER A 75 5.33 7.52 5.16
C SER A 75 6.14 6.24 4.97
N ALA A 76 5.64 5.10 5.45
CA ALA A 76 6.27 3.80 5.30
C ALA A 76 5.22 2.68 5.43
N GLN A 77 5.49 1.54 4.79
CA GLN A 77 4.73 0.30 4.92
C GLN A 77 5.68 -0.87 5.18
N LEU A 78 5.43 -1.61 6.26
CA LEU A 78 6.14 -2.81 6.64
C LEU A 78 5.14 -3.97 6.76
N ASP A 79 5.29 -4.96 5.88
CA ASP A 79 4.50 -6.20 5.94
C ASP A 79 4.98 -7.10 7.09
N TRP A 80 4.14 -8.05 7.51
CA TRP A 80 4.38 -8.82 8.73
C TRP A 80 5.48 -9.88 8.60
N ASN A 81 5.19 -11.02 7.96
CA ASN A 81 6.16 -12.10 7.75
C ASN A 81 6.67 -12.06 6.32
N LEU A 82 7.98 -12.01 6.15
CA LEU A 82 8.60 -12.06 4.81
C LEU A 82 8.37 -13.41 4.14
N LEU A 83 8.44 -14.50 4.91
CA LEU A 83 8.41 -15.89 4.45
C LEU A 83 7.76 -16.77 5.53
N LEU A 84 6.84 -17.64 5.12
CA LEU A 84 6.24 -18.68 5.97
C LEU A 84 6.27 -20.04 5.27
N ASP A 85 6.05 -21.13 6.01
CA ASP A 85 5.83 -22.44 5.42
C ASP A 85 4.46 -22.55 4.71
N ASP A 86 4.18 -23.69 4.07
CA ASP A 86 2.93 -23.92 3.35
C ASP A 86 1.69 -23.97 4.27
N GLN A 87 1.88 -24.06 5.58
CA GLN A 87 0.83 -23.97 6.61
C GLN A 87 0.69 -22.55 7.19
N GLY A 88 1.53 -21.59 6.79
CA GLY A 88 1.53 -20.23 7.33
C GLY A 88 2.21 -20.11 8.71
N GLY A 89 3.13 -21.02 9.02
CA GLY A 89 3.90 -21.08 10.25
C GLY A 89 5.42 -21.05 10.04
N PRO A 90 6.20 -21.51 11.05
CA PRO A 90 5.74 -22.02 12.34
C PRO A 90 5.17 -20.92 13.23
N ASN A 91 4.12 -21.23 14.00
CA ASN A 91 3.55 -20.32 14.99
C ASN A 91 3.29 -21.06 16.31
N HIS A 92 3.94 -20.62 17.39
CA HIS A 92 3.92 -21.31 18.70
C HIS A 92 2.54 -21.35 19.40
N VAL A 93 1.58 -20.52 18.96
CA VAL A 93 0.19 -20.51 19.47
C VAL A 93 -0.83 -20.87 18.38
N GLY A 94 -0.39 -21.33 17.21
CA GLY A 94 -1.27 -21.73 16.12
C GLY A 94 -1.98 -20.57 15.40
N ASN A 95 -1.47 -19.34 15.51
CA ASN A 95 -2.02 -18.18 14.80
C ASN A 95 -1.39 -18.03 13.40
N TYR A 96 -1.81 -18.86 12.45
CA TYR A 96 -1.23 -18.90 11.10
C TYR A 96 -1.73 -17.78 10.19
N CYS A 97 -0.88 -17.37 9.26
CA CYS A 97 -1.15 -16.27 8.31
C CYS A 97 -0.56 -16.57 6.93
N GLU A 98 -0.93 -15.78 5.93
CA GLU A 98 -0.23 -15.76 4.65
C GLU A 98 0.96 -14.80 4.70
N ALA A 99 2.07 -15.18 4.05
CA ALA A 99 3.17 -14.28 3.74
C ALA A 99 3.26 -14.06 2.22
N PRO A 100 3.87 -12.95 1.74
CA PRO A 100 4.12 -12.74 0.32
C PRO A 100 4.97 -13.85 -0.31
N LEU A 101 5.85 -14.47 0.48
CA LEU A 101 6.60 -15.66 0.09
C LEU A 101 6.18 -16.83 0.95
N MET A 102 5.92 -17.98 0.32
CA MET A 102 5.63 -19.24 1.02
C MET A 102 6.66 -20.29 0.61
N LEU A 103 7.20 -21.05 1.55
CA LEU A 103 8.07 -22.19 1.23
C LEU A 103 7.28 -23.25 0.47
N GLN A 104 7.88 -23.80 -0.57
CA GLN A 104 7.28 -24.89 -1.35
C GLN A 104 8.38 -25.85 -1.81
N GLY A 105 8.49 -27.00 -1.14
CA GLY A 105 9.62 -27.92 -1.33
C GLY A 105 10.96 -27.23 -1.07
N ASP A 106 11.90 -27.36 -2.00
CA ASP A 106 13.21 -26.69 -1.94
C ASP A 106 13.20 -25.23 -2.45
N GLY A 107 12.01 -24.69 -2.79
CA GLY A 107 11.83 -23.36 -3.36
C GLY A 107 10.85 -22.49 -2.60
N PHE A 108 10.39 -21.42 -3.25
CA PHE A 108 9.37 -20.53 -2.71
C PHE A 108 8.33 -20.16 -3.78
N LEU A 109 7.09 -20.07 -3.33
CA LEU A 109 5.97 -19.50 -4.07
C LEU A 109 5.89 -18.00 -3.77
N ARG A 110 5.75 -17.18 -4.82
CA ARG A 110 5.44 -15.75 -4.69
C ARG A 110 3.93 -15.57 -4.77
N ASN A 111 3.31 -15.23 -3.65
CA ASN A 111 1.89 -14.91 -3.62
C ASN A 111 1.60 -13.61 -4.38
N PRO A 112 0.37 -13.40 -4.88
CA PRO A 112 -0.02 -12.14 -5.51
C PRO A 112 0.29 -10.88 -4.66
N SER A 113 0.25 -10.98 -3.32
CA SER A 113 0.65 -9.91 -2.39
C SER A 113 2.12 -9.47 -2.58
N TYR A 114 3.03 -10.38 -2.92
CA TYR A 114 4.43 -10.04 -3.27
C TYR A 114 4.50 -9.08 -4.45
N TYR A 115 3.68 -9.30 -5.47
CA TYR A 115 3.61 -8.43 -6.63
C TYR A 115 2.92 -7.11 -6.29
N ALA A 116 1.85 -7.14 -5.49
CA ALA A 116 1.16 -5.94 -5.02
C ALA A 116 2.09 -5.00 -4.25
N ILE A 117 2.83 -5.51 -3.26
CA ILE A 117 3.87 -4.75 -2.53
C ILE A 117 4.97 -4.26 -3.50
N GLY A 118 5.31 -5.07 -4.50
CA GLY A 118 6.27 -4.74 -5.54
C GLY A 118 5.89 -3.53 -6.41
N HIS A 119 4.59 -3.29 -6.65
CA HIS A 119 4.10 -2.11 -7.39
C HIS A 119 4.40 -0.78 -6.69
N PHE A 120 4.68 -0.82 -5.38
CA PHE A 120 5.12 0.34 -4.60
C PHE A 120 6.63 0.30 -4.38
N SER A 121 7.14 -0.74 -3.73
CA SER A 121 8.53 -0.80 -3.25
C SER A 121 9.60 -0.73 -4.34
N ARG A 122 9.28 -1.17 -5.57
CA ARG A 122 10.24 -1.12 -6.70
C ARG A 122 10.30 0.26 -7.35
N TYR A 123 9.25 1.07 -7.22
CA TYR A 123 9.06 2.29 -8.00
C TYR A 123 9.03 3.56 -7.14
N LEU A 124 8.69 3.43 -5.85
CA LEU A 124 8.75 4.49 -4.85
C LEU A 124 10.04 4.34 -4.04
N ARG A 125 11.00 5.24 -4.25
CA ARG A 125 12.32 5.18 -3.60
C ARG A 125 12.32 5.90 -2.26
N PRO A 126 13.19 5.51 -1.31
CA PRO A 126 13.36 6.26 -0.06
C PRO A 126 13.61 7.76 -0.35
N GLY A 127 12.86 8.63 0.31
CA GLY A 127 12.89 10.08 0.08
C GLY A 127 11.95 10.58 -1.02
N ALA A 128 11.17 9.70 -1.67
CA ALA A 128 10.12 10.12 -2.57
C ALA A 128 9.06 10.96 -1.85
N VAL A 129 8.56 11.99 -2.54
CA VAL A 129 7.56 12.91 -2.02
C VAL A 129 6.25 12.70 -2.77
N ARG A 130 5.14 12.53 -2.04
CA ARG A 130 3.81 12.40 -2.64
C ARG A 130 3.44 13.70 -3.35
N LEU A 131 2.98 13.59 -4.58
CA LEU A 131 2.39 14.69 -5.33
C LEU A 131 0.88 14.73 -5.11
N GLU A 132 0.32 15.94 -5.08
CA GLU A 132 -1.12 16.11 -5.11
C GLU A 132 -1.66 15.64 -6.46
N SER A 133 -2.78 14.91 -6.41
CA SER A 133 -3.33 14.23 -7.58
C SER A 133 -4.83 13.96 -7.37
N SER A 134 -5.59 14.07 -8.45
CA SER A 134 -7.03 13.88 -8.49
C SER A 134 -7.41 12.89 -9.59
N VAL A 135 -8.53 12.21 -9.40
CA VAL A 135 -9.12 11.31 -10.39
C VAL A 135 -10.61 11.59 -10.46
N TYR A 136 -11.18 11.54 -11.66
CA TYR A 136 -12.60 11.85 -11.89
C TYR A 136 -13.52 10.67 -11.56
N ASP A 137 -12.98 9.45 -11.54
CA ASP A 137 -13.71 8.21 -11.26
C ASP A 137 -13.26 7.63 -9.92
N GLY A 138 -14.16 7.61 -8.94
CA GLY A 138 -13.89 7.09 -7.60
C GLY A 138 -13.62 5.58 -7.53
N ARG A 139 -13.81 4.85 -8.64
CA ARG A 139 -13.46 3.42 -8.75
C ARG A 139 -11.98 3.21 -9.05
N ILE A 140 -11.24 4.27 -9.37
CA ILE A 140 -9.80 4.26 -9.54
C ILE A 140 -9.17 4.84 -8.28
N GLU A 141 -8.42 4.03 -7.56
CA GLU A 141 -7.59 4.49 -6.45
C GLU A 141 -6.20 4.79 -6.96
N GLN A 142 -5.59 5.87 -6.47
CA GLN A 142 -4.31 6.32 -6.99
C GLN A 142 -3.47 7.07 -5.97
N VAL A 143 -2.15 6.93 -6.11
CA VAL A 143 -1.14 7.80 -5.51
C VAL A 143 -0.05 8.10 -6.53
N VAL A 144 0.47 9.33 -6.50
CA VAL A 144 1.58 9.76 -7.34
C VAL A 144 2.71 10.28 -6.47
N PHE A 145 3.94 9.97 -6.84
CA PHE A 145 5.14 10.39 -6.13
C PHE A 145 6.19 10.91 -7.11
N ARG A 146 7.04 11.83 -6.63
CA ARG A 146 8.30 12.21 -7.25
C ARG A 146 9.45 11.62 -6.43
N ASN A 147 10.28 10.81 -7.07
CA ASN A 147 11.49 10.23 -6.50
C ASN A 147 12.60 11.29 -6.36
N PRO A 148 13.64 11.04 -5.53
CA PRO A 148 14.77 11.95 -5.37
C PRO A 148 15.56 12.23 -6.66
N ASP A 149 15.52 11.32 -7.63
CA ASP A 149 16.16 11.48 -8.94
C ASP A 149 15.34 12.33 -9.92
N GLY A 150 14.16 12.82 -9.50
CA GLY A 150 13.25 13.60 -10.31
C GLY A 150 12.15 12.79 -10.98
N SER A 151 12.33 11.47 -11.16
CA SER A 151 11.35 10.61 -11.80
C SER A 151 10.02 10.58 -11.05
N ARG A 152 8.91 10.42 -11.77
CA ARG A 152 7.58 10.22 -11.20
C ARG A 152 7.18 8.76 -11.25
N ALA A 153 6.37 8.36 -10.29
CA ALA A 153 5.66 7.11 -10.29
C ALA A 153 4.20 7.30 -9.85
N ALA A 154 3.26 6.78 -10.64
CA ALA A 154 1.85 6.69 -10.27
C ALA A 154 1.47 5.22 -10.08
N VAL A 155 0.87 4.88 -8.94
CA VAL A 155 0.29 3.56 -8.70
C VAL A 155 -1.22 3.70 -8.77
N LEU A 156 -1.85 2.89 -9.61
CA LEU A 156 -3.26 2.95 -9.98
C LEU A 156 -3.92 1.59 -9.72
N LEU A 157 -5.00 1.56 -8.94
CA LEU A 157 -5.82 0.38 -8.71
C LEU A 157 -7.20 0.58 -9.31
N ASN A 158 -7.57 -0.26 -10.28
CA ASN A 158 -8.93 -0.35 -10.77
C ASN A 158 -9.75 -1.26 -9.85
N ARG A 159 -10.74 -0.72 -9.14
CA ARG A 159 -11.65 -1.47 -8.25
C ARG A 159 -12.88 -2.01 -8.99
N ALA A 160 -13.09 -1.63 -10.25
CA ALA A 160 -14.25 -2.03 -11.02
C ALA A 160 -14.09 -3.44 -11.63
N PRO A 161 -15.21 -4.17 -11.83
CA PRO A 161 -15.22 -5.44 -12.55
C PRO A 161 -15.06 -5.28 -14.08
N GLU A 162 -15.08 -4.05 -14.59
CA GLU A 162 -14.85 -3.72 -15.99
C GLU A 162 -13.54 -2.94 -16.22
N ALA A 163 -13.13 -2.90 -17.49
CA ALA A 163 -11.98 -2.13 -17.92
C ALA A 163 -12.33 -0.62 -17.90
N LEU A 164 -11.44 0.21 -17.37
CA LEU A 164 -11.65 1.65 -17.27
C LEU A 164 -10.64 2.41 -18.13
N PRO A 165 -11.08 3.19 -19.14
CA PRO A 165 -10.19 4.09 -19.85
C PRO A 165 -9.78 5.24 -18.91
N LEU A 166 -8.53 5.68 -19.02
CA LEU A 166 -7.94 6.73 -18.21
C LEU A 166 -7.04 7.61 -19.09
N TRP A 167 -7.12 8.92 -18.88
CA TRP A 167 -6.15 9.89 -19.36
C TRP A 167 -5.38 10.44 -18.17
N VAL A 168 -4.06 10.35 -18.21
CA VAL A 168 -3.15 10.88 -17.21
C VAL A 168 -2.61 12.21 -17.71
N THR A 169 -2.77 13.25 -16.90
CA THR A 169 -2.31 14.61 -17.20
C THR A 169 -1.42 15.11 -16.07
N GLU A 170 -0.39 15.89 -16.41
CA GLU A 170 0.49 16.59 -15.47
C GLU A 170 0.47 18.07 -15.89
N ASP A 171 0.27 18.98 -14.93
CA ASP A 171 0.23 20.43 -15.17
C ASP A 171 -0.73 20.93 -16.28
N GLY A 172 -1.82 20.18 -16.50
CA GLY A 172 -2.83 20.52 -17.52
C GLY A 172 -2.46 20.10 -18.94
N GLU A 173 -1.27 19.53 -19.15
CA GLU A 173 -0.87 18.93 -20.41
C GLU A 173 -1.34 17.48 -20.49
N THR A 174 -1.91 17.09 -21.64
CA THR A 174 -2.32 15.72 -21.87
C THR A 174 -1.09 14.83 -21.97
N GLY A 175 -0.90 13.94 -21.00
CA GLY A 175 0.16 12.95 -21.00
C GLY A 175 -0.24 11.72 -21.81
N TRP A 176 -0.69 10.67 -21.12
CA TRP A 176 -0.90 9.35 -21.71
C TRP A 176 -2.36 8.90 -21.57
N SER A 177 -2.85 8.13 -22.54
CA SER A 177 -4.08 7.36 -22.39
C SER A 177 -3.76 5.88 -22.20
N LEU A 178 -4.53 5.23 -21.33
CA LEU A 178 -4.45 3.79 -21.09
C LEU A 178 -5.82 3.24 -20.69
N THR A 179 -5.96 1.93 -20.79
CA THR A 179 -7.13 1.23 -20.26
C THR A 179 -6.66 0.33 -19.12
N LEU A 180 -7.16 0.60 -17.91
CA LEU A 180 -6.93 -0.24 -16.75
C LEU A 180 -7.81 -1.47 -16.83
N SER A 181 -7.23 -2.66 -16.83
CA SER A 181 -7.98 -3.92 -16.80
C SER A 181 -8.79 -4.07 -15.51
N PRO A 182 -9.87 -4.87 -15.50
CA PRO A 182 -10.65 -5.14 -14.28
C PRO A 182 -9.77 -5.60 -13.12
N GLY A 183 -9.95 -4.99 -11.94
CA GLY A 183 -9.24 -5.42 -10.73
C GLY A 183 -7.71 -5.27 -10.78
N SER A 184 -7.15 -4.55 -11.76
CA SER A 184 -5.70 -4.48 -11.98
C SER A 184 -5.02 -3.43 -11.09
N LEU A 185 -3.80 -3.75 -10.68
CA LEU A 185 -2.84 -2.78 -10.15
C LEU A 185 -1.83 -2.43 -11.25
N THR A 186 -1.66 -1.15 -11.54
CA THR A 186 -0.79 -0.65 -12.60
C THR A 186 0.13 0.42 -12.05
N THR A 187 1.43 0.32 -12.35
CA THR A 187 2.40 1.37 -12.01
C THR A 187 2.92 2.01 -13.28
N LEU A 188 2.76 3.33 -13.39
CA LEU A 188 3.32 4.16 -14.45
C LEU A 188 4.55 4.88 -13.92
N THR A 189 5.59 5.01 -14.74
CA THR A 189 6.79 5.76 -14.39
C THR A 189 7.23 6.63 -15.56
N TRP A 190 7.64 7.86 -15.28
CA TRP A 190 8.14 8.80 -16.27
C TRP A 190 9.19 9.74 -15.67
N PRO A 191 10.00 10.45 -16.49
CA PRO A 191 11.01 11.39 -16.01
C PRO A 191 10.47 12.55 -15.17
#